data_AF-A0A1H8DYW5-F1
#
_entry.id   AF-A0A1H8DYW5-F1
#
_cell.length_a   1.000
_cell.length_b   1.000
_cell.length_c   1.000
_cell.angle_alpha   90.00
_cell.angle_beta   90.00
_cell.angle_gamma   90.00
#
_symmetry.space_group_name_H-M   'P 1'
#
loop_
_entity.id
_entity.type
_entity.pdbx_description
1 polymer ?
#
loop_
_entity_poly.entity_id
_entity_poly.type
_entity_poly.pdbx_seq_one_letter_code
_entity_poly.pdbx_strand_id
1 'polypeptide(L)'
;MKKIAVMTGLIMLAGLGTLAGLGASAASGDGVERRDVSKEQYATLLGQCRYADTQSAREQCRTNVRETYRIGRTDRELDCRTYSGVTVCGTLTLGASERACVQDSVSKGLTYRRAEVECYVYE
;
A
#
# COMPACT_ATOMS: atom_id res chain seq x y z
N MET A 1 -2.26 5.53 -40.46
CA MET A 1 -2.78 4.40 -41.26
C MET A 1 -1.64 3.43 -41.59
N LYS A 2 -1.52 2.31 -40.88
CA LYS A 2 -0.57 1.25 -41.25
C LYS A 2 -1.04 -0.12 -40.72
N LYS A 3 -1.72 -0.81 -41.64
CA LYS A 3 -1.78 -2.26 -41.92
C LYS A 3 -1.99 -3.21 -40.72
N ILE A 4 -3.24 -3.64 -40.61
CA ILE A 4 -3.70 -4.86 -39.92
C ILE A 4 -3.19 -6.07 -40.72
N ALA A 5 -2.50 -7.00 -40.06
CA ALA A 5 -2.21 -8.31 -40.60
C ALA A 5 -3.15 -9.32 -39.92
N VAL A 6 -4.03 -9.91 -40.71
CA VAL A 6 -4.80 -11.12 -40.37
C VAL A 6 -3.88 -12.32 -40.63
N MET A 7 -3.74 -13.21 -39.67
CA MET A 7 -3.39 -14.60 -39.95
C MET A 7 -4.34 -15.53 -39.21
N THR A 8 -5.24 -16.07 -40.01
CA THR A 8 -6.17 -17.16 -39.77
C THR A 8 -5.39 -18.44 -39.49
N GLY A 9 -5.56 -19.01 -38.30
CA GLY A 9 -5.09 -20.35 -37.95
C GLY A 9 -6.24 -21.13 -37.33
N LEU A 10 -7.03 -21.79 -38.17
CA LEU A 10 -8.11 -22.69 -37.77
C LEU A 10 -7.57 -24.12 -37.75
N ILE A 11 -7.47 -24.73 -36.57
CA ILE A 11 -7.48 -26.19 -36.42
C ILE A 11 -8.39 -26.53 -35.25
N MET A 12 -9.58 -27.03 -35.60
CA MET A 12 -10.43 -27.80 -34.70
C MET A 12 -9.72 -29.09 -34.29
N LEU A 13 -9.96 -29.59 -33.09
CA LEU A 13 -10.25 -31.01 -32.85
C LEU A 13 -10.97 -31.18 -31.52
N ALA A 14 -12.01 -32.00 -31.59
CA ALA A 14 -12.98 -32.31 -30.56
C ALA A 14 -12.35 -33.00 -29.34
N GLY A 15 -12.82 -32.60 -28.16
CA GLY A 15 -12.66 -33.34 -26.90
C GLY A 15 -14.00 -33.37 -26.19
N LEU A 16 -14.81 -34.38 -26.49
CA LEU A 16 -16.03 -34.71 -25.77
C LEU A 16 -15.62 -35.27 -24.39
N GLY A 17 -15.91 -34.53 -23.32
CA GLY A 17 -15.67 -34.96 -21.95
C GLY A 17 -16.75 -34.41 -21.03
N THR A 18 -17.79 -35.20 -20.78
CA THR A 18 -18.79 -34.93 -19.75
C THR A 18 -18.17 -35.19 -18.37
N LEU A 19 -18.00 -34.14 -17.58
CA LEU A 19 -17.89 -34.24 -16.13
C LEU A 19 -18.87 -33.25 -15.51
N ALA A 20 -20.01 -33.79 -15.05
CA ALA A 20 -20.84 -33.15 -14.06
C ALA A 20 -20.03 -33.05 -12.76
N GLY A 21 -19.63 -31.83 -12.40
CA GLY A 21 -19.01 -31.51 -11.13
C GLY A 21 -19.56 -30.18 -10.65
N LEU A 22 -20.46 -30.23 -9.67
CA LEU A 22 -20.86 -29.08 -8.88
C LEU A 22 -19.61 -28.44 -8.26
N GLY A 23 -19.36 -27.19 -8.61
CA GLY A 23 -18.39 -26.36 -7.95
C GLY A 23 -18.88 -24.93 -8.02
N ALA A 24 -19.60 -24.50 -6.99
CA ALA A 24 -19.95 -23.10 -6.81
C ALA A 24 -18.67 -22.26 -6.85
N SER A 25 -18.44 -21.54 -7.95
CA SER A 25 -17.37 -20.55 -8.05
C SER A 25 -17.83 -19.28 -7.34
N ALA A 26 -18.02 -19.37 -6.02
CA ALA A 26 -18.14 -18.20 -5.18
C ALA A 26 -16.73 -17.71 -4.88
N ALA A 27 -16.18 -16.86 -5.74
CA ALA A 27 -15.11 -15.93 -5.40
C ALA A 27 -14.89 -14.94 -6.56
N SER A 28 -15.87 -14.08 -6.83
CA SER A 28 -15.57 -12.78 -7.43
C SER A 28 -14.99 -11.88 -6.33
N GLY A 29 -13.78 -12.20 -5.91
CA GLY A 29 -12.99 -11.42 -4.97
C GLY A 29 -12.00 -10.52 -5.70
N ASP A 30 -12.44 -9.74 -6.68
CA ASP A 30 -11.66 -8.63 -7.24
C ASP A 30 -11.72 -7.41 -6.30
N GLY A 31 -11.46 -7.65 -5.03
CA GLY A 31 -11.25 -6.62 -4.03
C GLY A 31 -9.89 -6.86 -3.44
N VAL A 32 -8.95 -5.94 -3.65
CA VAL A 32 -7.66 -5.94 -2.93
C VAL A 32 -7.99 -6.15 -1.45
N GLU A 33 -7.62 -7.31 -0.91
CA GLU A 33 -8.06 -7.68 0.41
C GLU A 33 -7.45 -6.72 1.43
N ARG A 34 -8.29 -5.88 2.04
CA ARG A 34 -7.85 -4.91 3.05
C ARG A 34 -7.17 -5.62 4.20
N ARG A 35 -6.01 -5.12 4.60
CA ARG A 35 -5.19 -5.67 5.67
C ARG A 35 -5.80 -5.36 7.04
N ASP A 36 -6.04 -6.40 7.84
CA ASP A 36 -6.55 -6.25 9.21
C ASP A 36 -5.48 -5.64 10.12
N VAL A 37 -5.85 -4.65 10.94
CA VAL A 37 -5.00 -4.06 11.98
C VAL A 37 -5.79 -3.82 13.26
N SER A 38 -5.10 -3.65 14.41
CA SER A 38 -5.78 -3.27 15.66
C SER A 38 -6.36 -1.86 15.58
N LYS A 39 -7.25 -1.51 16.51
CA LYS A 39 -7.80 -0.15 16.63
C LYS A 39 -6.70 0.89 16.85
N GLU A 40 -5.73 0.55 17.69
CA GLU A 40 -4.59 1.41 18.03
C GLU A 40 -3.69 1.61 16.81
N GLN A 41 -3.36 0.53 16.09
CA GLN A 41 -2.59 0.60 14.85
C GLN A 41 -3.28 1.45 13.78
N TYR A 42 -4.59 1.26 13.60
CA TYR A 42 -5.40 2.06 12.68
C TYR A 42 -5.41 3.54 13.07
N ALA A 43 -5.47 3.84 14.38
CA ALA A 43 -5.39 5.20 14.88
C ALA A 43 -4.01 5.84 14.62
N THR A 44 -2.91 5.08 14.77
CA THR A 44 -1.56 5.55 14.41
C THR A 44 -1.44 5.82 12.91
N LEU A 45 -1.93 4.91 12.06
CA LEU A 45 -1.95 5.06 10.60
C LEU A 45 -2.73 6.31 10.16
N LEU A 46 -3.86 6.61 10.78
CA LEU A 46 -4.59 7.86 10.51
C LEU A 46 -3.91 9.09 11.11
N GLY A 47 -3.35 8.95 12.31
CA GLY A 47 -2.71 10.03 13.05
C GLY A 47 -1.46 10.57 12.34
N GLN A 48 -0.67 9.70 11.74
CA GLN A 48 0.54 10.10 11.01
C GLN A 48 0.22 10.93 9.75
N CYS A 49 -1.01 10.86 9.22
CA CYS A 49 -1.41 11.68 8.07
C CYS A 49 -1.45 13.17 8.38
N ARG A 50 -1.32 13.60 9.65
CA ARG A 50 -1.21 15.03 9.99
C ARG A 50 0.08 15.66 9.47
N TYR A 51 1.13 14.85 9.31
CA TYR A 51 2.46 15.33 9.01
C TYR A 51 2.68 15.65 7.52
N ALA A 52 1.95 15.01 6.61
CA ALA A 52 2.05 15.31 5.19
C ALA A 52 1.85 16.81 4.88
N ASP A 53 2.70 17.36 4.00
CA ASP A 53 2.90 18.80 3.76
C ASP A 53 1.60 19.58 3.46
N THR A 54 0.80 19.08 2.51
CA THR A 54 -0.36 19.81 1.95
C THR A 54 -1.68 19.20 2.38
N GLN A 55 -2.75 19.98 2.37
CA GLN A 55 -4.09 19.47 2.67
C GLN A 55 -4.47 18.28 1.75
N SER A 56 -4.18 18.39 0.45
CA SER A 56 -4.40 17.31 -0.51
C SER A 56 -3.62 16.04 -0.15
N ALA A 57 -2.36 16.17 0.27
CA ALA A 57 -1.55 15.02 0.70
C ALA A 57 -2.10 14.37 1.97
N ARG A 58 -2.59 15.15 2.94
CA ARG A 58 -3.24 14.64 4.14
C ARG A 58 -4.52 13.86 3.81
N GLU A 59 -5.33 14.36 2.87
CA GLU A 59 -6.55 13.70 2.40
C GLU A 59 -6.24 12.41 1.64
N GLN A 60 -5.23 12.43 0.78
CA GLN A 60 -4.75 11.25 0.08
C GLN A 60 -4.22 10.18 1.06
N CYS A 61 -3.42 10.57 2.04
CA CYS A 61 -2.93 9.67 3.09
C CYS A 61 -4.10 8.97 3.82
N ARG A 62 -5.11 9.73 4.27
CA ARG A 62 -6.29 9.16 4.95
C ARG A 62 -7.10 8.23 4.04
N THR A 63 -7.15 8.53 2.75
CA THR A 63 -7.84 7.69 1.76
C THR A 63 -7.09 6.37 1.58
N ASN A 64 -5.78 6.43 1.34
CA ASN A 64 -4.92 5.24 1.25
C ASN A 64 -5.02 4.37 2.50
N VAL A 65 -5.05 4.96 3.71
CA VAL A 65 -5.22 4.20 4.96
C VAL A 65 -6.56 3.46 4.99
N ARG A 66 -7.66 4.11 4.59
CA ARG A 66 -9.02 3.52 4.56
C ARG A 66 -9.16 2.43 3.50
N GLU A 67 -8.46 2.58 2.39
CA GLU A 67 -8.46 1.63 1.27
C GLU A 67 -7.55 0.43 1.55
N THR A 68 -6.45 0.62 2.27
CA THR A 68 -5.47 -0.44 2.54
C THR A 68 -5.80 -1.23 3.79
N TYR A 69 -6.32 -0.57 4.84
CA TYR A 69 -6.48 -1.16 6.16
C TYR A 69 -7.93 -1.21 6.61
N ARG A 70 -8.24 -2.19 7.46
CA ARG A 70 -9.51 -2.27 8.19
C ARG A 70 -9.25 -2.64 9.63
N ILE A 71 -10.12 -2.19 10.54
CA ILE A 71 -10.04 -2.57 11.96
C ILE A 71 -10.47 -4.03 12.08
N GLY A 72 -9.59 -4.85 12.66
CA GLY A 72 -9.80 -6.28 12.88
C GLY A 72 -8.87 -6.79 13.96
N ARG A 73 -8.02 -7.75 13.62
CA ARG A 73 -6.99 -8.31 14.51
C ARG A 73 -5.71 -7.47 14.46
N THR A 74 -4.95 -7.46 15.55
CA THR A 74 -3.61 -6.89 15.57
C THR A 74 -2.73 -7.53 14.52
N ASP A 75 -2.06 -6.70 13.75
CA ASP A 75 -1.10 -7.10 12.75
C ASP A 75 0.32 -7.02 13.33
N ARG A 76 0.96 -8.18 13.49
CA ARG A 76 2.33 -8.26 14.03
C ARG A 76 3.40 -7.99 12.98
N GLU A 77 3.02 -7.99 11.71
CA GLU A 77 3.90 -7.72 10.58
C GLU A 77 3.71 -6.28 10.07
N LEU A 78 2.83 -5.49 10.69
CA LEU A 78 2.72 -4.07 10.40
C LEU A 78 3.99 -3.40 10.89
N ASP A 79 4.69 -2.77 9.96
CA ASP A 79 5.89 -2.03 10.24
C ASP A 79 5.57 -0.76 11.05
N CYS A 80 5.66 -0.83 12.37
CA CYS A 80 5.51 0.32 13.25
C CYS A 80 6.84 0.66 13.90
N ARG A 81 7.21 1.93 13.82
CA ARG A 81 8.51 2.44 14.26
C ARG A 81 8.34 3.72 15.05
N THR A 82 9.13 3.85 16.11
CA THR A 82 9.10 4.99 17.02
C THR A 82 10.48 5.61 17.13
N TYR A 83 10.57 6.90 16.83
CA TYR A 83 11.78 7.69 17.04
C TYR A 83 11.40 9.01 17.72
N SER A 84 12.20 9.41 18.71
CA SER A 84 12.00 10.69 19.42
C SER A 84 10.56 10.89 19.95
N GLY A 85 9.93 9.82 20.42
CA GLY A 85 8.56 9.83 20.95
C GLY A 85 7.44 9.83 19.90
N VAL A 86 7.77 9.86 18.61
CA VAL A 86 6.80 9.84 17.51
C VAL A 86 6.75 8.45 16.91
N THR A 87 5.54 7.90 16.80
CA THR A 87 5.29 6.58 16.20
C THR A 87 4.58 6.73 14.87
N VAL A 88 5.10 6.05 13.85
CA VAL A 88 4.48 5.94 12.53
C VAL A 88 4.45 4.47 12.11
N CYS A 89 3.46 4.10 11.30
CA CYS A 89 3.27 2.74 10.83
C CYS A 89 3.15 2.68 9.30
N GLY A 90 3.56 1.55 8.74
CA GLY A 90 3.53 1.28 7.30
C GLY A 90 4.45 2.20 6.49
N THR A 91 4.14 2.31 5.21
CA THR A 91 4.87 3.14 4.25
C THR A 91 4.48 4.60 4.41
N LEU A 92 5.49 5.48 4.51
CA LEU A 92 5.28 6.92 4.52
C LEU A 92 5.28 7.45 3.09
N THR A 93 4.32 8.29 2.75
CA THR A 93 4.30 8.96 1.44
C THR A 93 5.12 10.23 1.55
N LEU A 94 6.40 10.15 1.17
CA LEU A 94 7.31 11.27 1.31
C LEU A 94 7.20 12.30 0.17
N GLY A 95 7.04 13.58 0.54
CA GLY A 95 7.16 14.76 -0.29
C GLY A 95 8.58 14.98 -0.83
N ALA A 96 8.79 16.09 -1.54
CA ALA A 96 10.10 16.40 -2.12
C ALA A 96 11.11 16.85 -1.06
N SER A 97 10.69 17.70 -0.11
CA SER A 97 11.48 18.17 1.02
C SER A 97 11.90 17.01 1.92
N GLU A 98 10.94 16.20 2.35
CA GLU A 98 11.17 15.05 3.22
C GLU A 98 12.17 14.07 2.58
N ARG A 99 12.05 13.77 1.28
CA ARG A 99 13.01 12.92 0.56
C ARG A 99 14.41 13.51 0.52
N ALA A 100 14.54 14.83 0.35
CA ALA A 100 15.83 15.51 0.37
C ALA A 100 16.45 15.45 1.79
N CYS A 101 15.65 15.70 2.83
CA CYS A 101 16.07 15.54 4.22
C CYS A 101 16.52 14.12 4.52
N VAL A 102 15.81 13.09 4.03
CA VAL A 102 16.21 11.69 4.24
C VAL A 102 17.59 11.42 3.64
N GLN A 103 17.85 11.88 2.42
CA GLN A 103 19.14 11.70 1.76
C GLN A 103 20.27 12.42 2.50
N ASP A 104 20.04 13.67 2.91
CA ASP A 104 21.01 14.46 3.66
C ASP A 104 21.30 13.83 5.04
N SER A 105 20.26 13.49 5.79
CA SER A 105 20.34 12.80 7.09
C SER A 105 21.12 11.48 7.00
N VAL A 106 20.85 10.67 5.97
CA VAL A 106 21.58 9.42 5.74
C VAL A 106 23.04 9.67 5.40
N SER A 107 23.34 10.69 4.59
CA SER A 107 24.73 11.06 4.26
C SER A 107 25.53 11.51 5.50
N LYS A 108 24.83 12.05 6.51
CA LYS A 108 25.38 12.45 7.81
C LYS A 108 25.46 11.32 8.83
N GLY A 109 25.09 10.09 8.44
CA GLY A 109 25.26 8.89 9.26
C GLY A 109 24.00 8.38 9.97
N LEU A 110 22.83 8.95 9.73
CA LEU A 110 21.57 8.38 10.20
C LEU A 110 21.20 7.13 9.40
N THR A 111 20.49 6.19 10.04
CA THR A 111 19.88 5.08 9.31
C THR A 111 18.69 5.60 8.51
N TYR A 112 18.46 5.04 7.32
CA TYR A 112 17.31 5.40 6.47
C TYR A 112 15.99 5.33 7.26
N ARG A 113 15.82 4.28 8.08
CA ARG A 113 14.61 4.04 8.87
C ARG A 113 14.32 5.13 9.88
N ARG A 114 15.36 5.68 10.51
CA ARG A 114 15.26 6.81 11.45
C ARG A 114 15.05 8.11 10.69
N ALA A 115 15.86 8.37 9.67
CA ALA A 115 15.77 9.57 8.84
C ALA A 115 14.37 9.72 8.23
N GLU A 116 13.79 8.63 7.73
CA GLU A 116 12.44 8.63 7.15
C GLU A 116 11.37 9.09 8.15
N VAL A 117 11.47 8.69 9.42
CA VAL A 117 10.50 9.11 10.44
C VAL A 117 10.75 10.54 10.90
N GLU A 118 12.01 10.90 11.16
CA GLU A 118 12.34 12.26 11.61
C GLU A 118 11.99 13.29 10.53
N CYS A 119 12.40 13.05 9.28
CA CYS A 119 12.12 13.98 8.17
C CYS A 119 10.62 14.06 7.85
N TYR A 120 9.88 12.95 7.89
CA TYR A 120 8.42 12.98 7.68
C TYR A 120 7.67 13.79 8.75
N VAL A 121 8.28 14.05 9.90
CA VAL A 121 7.62 14.73 11.03
C VAL A 121 8.02 16.20 11.14
N TYR A 122 9.23 16.55 10.70
CA TYR A 122 9.86 17.84 10.99
C TYR A 122 10.17 18.72 9.77
N GLU A 123 10.02 18.20 8.54
CA GLU A 123 10.20 18.96 7.29
C GLU A 123 8.87 19.38 6.65
#